data_AF-A0A7S4B7S3-F1
#
_entry.id   AF-A0A7S4B7S3-F1
#
_cell.length_a   1.000
_cell.length_b   1.000
_cell.length_c   1.000
_cell.angle_alpha   90.00
_cell.angle_beta   90.00
_cell.angle_gamma   90.00
#
_symmetry.space_group_name_H-M   'P 1'
#
loop_
_entity.id
_entity.type
_entity.pdbx_description
1 polymer ?
#
loop_
_entity_poly.entity_id
_entity_poly.type
_entity_poly.pdbx_seq_one_letter_code
_entity_poly.pdbx_strand_id
1 'polypeptide(L)'
;YSPRVGHDVVAMSKWIEEHIEPGLRVQYQLKKILHTGTSEFQTVDLVELEPFGRVLMIDGLIQSSQSDEFVYHECLVHPALLAHPNPKSVYIGGGGEGSTAREVLRHSTVERCVMVDIDKDVVHFCREHLPENTEVSARLTRFCVRDLT
;
A
#
# COMPACT_ATOMS: atom_id res chain seq x y z
N TYR A 1 39.70 8.02 -41.02
CA TYR A 1 38.85 8.77 -40.09
C TYR A 1 37.73 7.82 -39.64
N SER A 2 37.89 7.16 -38.49
CA SER A 2 36.85 6.28 -37.94
C SER A 2 36.14 7.06 -36.82
N PRO A 3 34.81 7.19 -36.83
CA PRO A 3 34.12 7.92 -35.77
C PRO A 3 34.20 7.10 -34.48
N ARG A 4 34.66 7.74 -33.40
CA ARG A 4 34.61 7.17 -32.05
C ARG A 4 33.13 7.09 -31.68
N VAL A 5 32.63 5.87 -31.51
CA VAL A 5 31.37 5.62 -30.82
C VAL A 5 31.55 6.14 -29.40
N GLY A 6 30.86 7.22 -29.07
CA GLY A 6 30.78 7.69 -27.69
C GLY A 6 30.16 6.58 -26.87
N HIS A 7 30.88 6.10 -25.86
CA HIS A 7 30.22 5.41 -24.75
C HIS A 7 29.38 6.47 -24.05
N ASP A 8 28.12 6.58 -24.45
CA ASP A 8 27.11 7.14 -23.56
C ASP A 8 27.14 6.27 -22.31
N VAL A 9 27.71 6.80 -21.24
CA VAL A 9 27.60 6.20 -19.91
C VAL A 9 26.13 6.35 -19.53
N VAL A 10 25.30 5.40 -19.96
CA VAL A 10 23.93 5.27 -19.48
C VAL A 10 24.05 5.05 -17.98
N ALA A 11 23.68 6.06 -17.19
CA ALA A 11 23.57 5.90 -15.75
C ALA A 11 22.70 4.66 -15.50
N MET A 12 23.26 3.64 -14.86
CA MET A 12 22.56 2.37 -14.65
C MET A 12 21.26 2.65 -13.88
N SER A 13 20.12 2.49 -14.55
CA SER A 13 18.82 2.54 -13.90
C SER A 13 18.72 1.39 -12.91
N LYS A 14 18.32 1.70 -11.67
CA LYS A 14 18.04 0.67 -10.67
C LYS A 14 16.65 0.10 -10.94
N TRP A 15 16.51 -1.20 -10.76
CA TRP A 15 15.25 -1.92 -10.92
C TRP A 15 14.95 -2.69 -9.65
N ILE A 16 13.67 -2.79 -9.31
CA ILE A 16 13.17 -3.72 -8.30
C ILE A 16 12.60 -4.94 -9.03
N GLU A 17 12.81 -6.13 -8.48
CA GLU A 17 12.32 -7.40 -9.00
C GLU A 17 11.36 -8.02 -7.98
N GLU A 18 10.16 -8.36 -8.45
CA GLU A 18 9.17 -9.12 -7.70
C GLU A 18 9.09 -10.55 -8.23
N HIS A 19 9.21 -11.52 -7.33
CA HIS A 19 8.98 -12.93 -7.60
C HIS A 19 7.53 -13.28 -7.29
N ILE A 20 6.68 -13.27 -8.32
CA ILE A 20 5.23 -13.49 -8.17
C ILE A 20 4.92 -14.96 -7.93
N GLU A 21 5.49 -15.85 -8.74
CA GLU A 21 5.33 -17.29 -8.64
C GLU A 21 6.51 -18.01 -9.31
N PRO A 22 6.68 -19.34 -9.14
CA PRO A 22 7.77 -20.07 -9.80
C PRO A 22 7.76 -19.88 -11.32
N GLY A 23 8.80 -19.23 -11.85
CA GLY A 23 8.95 -18.95 -13.28
C GLY A 23 8.37 -17.61 -13.75
N LEU A 24 7.70 -16.85 -12.88
CA LEU A 24 7.20 -15.51 -13.18
C LEU A 24 7.86 -14.47 -12.26
N ARG A 25 8.50 -13.50 -12.89
CA ARG A 25 9.01 -12.31 -12.22
C ARG A 25 8.60 -11.07 -12.99
N VAL A 26 8.42 -9.98 -12.28
CA VAL A 26 8.15 -8.67 -12.86
C VAL A 26 9.20 -7.69 -12.35
N GLN A 27 9.65 -6.79 -13.22
CA GLN A 27 10.64 -5.79 -12.87
C GLN A 27 10.10 -4.40 -13.15
N TYR A 28 10.39 -3.48 -12.23
CA TYR A 28 9.94 -2.11 -12.29
C TYR A 28 11.12 -1.14 -12.13
N GLN A 29 11.13 -0.08 -12.93
CA GLN A 29 12.17 0.93 -12.84
C GLN A 29 12.01 1.71 -11.54
N LEU A 30 13.03 1.69 -10.70
CA LEU A 30 13.08 2.41 -9.44
C LEU A 30 13.59 3.83 -9.66
N LYS A 31 12.78 4.82 -9.30
CA LYS A 31 13.22 6.22 -9.20
C LYS A 31 13.96 6.46 -7.91
N LYS A 32 13.34 6.08 -6.79
CA LYS A 32 13.82 6.43 -5.46
C LYS A 32 13.24 5.50 -4.39
N ILE A 33 14.03 5.20 -3.36
CA ILE A 33 13.52 4.66 -2.10
C ILE A 33 13.23 5.87 -1.21
N LEU A 34 11.97 6.03 -0.80
CA LEU A 34 11.53 7.17 0.02
C LEU A 34 11.76 6.85 1.50
N HIS A 35 11.29 5.68 1.94
CA HIS A 35 11.40 5.21 3.32
C HIS A 35 11.54 3.69 3.35
N THR A 36 12.24 3.18 4.35
CA THR A 36 12.40 1.75 4.63
C THR A 36 12.22 1.54 6.14
N GLY A 37 11.51 0.50 6.50
CA GLY A 37 11.28 0.07 7.87
C GLY A 37 11.34 -1.45 7.99
N THR A 38 11.41 -1.92 9.22
CA THR A 38 11.35 -3.36 9.54
C THR A 38 10.64 -3.48 10.87
N SER A 39 9.64 -4.37 10.92
CA SER A 39 8.91 -4.73 12.12
C SER A 39 9.37 -6.10 12.63
N GLU A 40 8.72 -6.60 13.68
CA GLU A 40 8.87 -7.99 14.12
C GLU A 40 8.42 -9.00 13.04
N PHE A 41 7.50 -8.61 12.16
CA PHE A 41 6.84 -9.51 11.22
C PHE A 41 7.43 -9.45 9.81
N GLN A 42 7.79 -8.26 9.34
CA GLN A 42 8.07 -8.02 7.92
C GLN A 42 8.90 -6.75 7.69
N THR A 43 9.44 -6.63 6.49
CA THR A 43 10.02 -5.39 5.97
C THR A 43 8.97 -4.55 5.28
N VAL A 44 9.10 -3.23 5.37
CA VAL A 44 8.17 -2.29 4.72
C VAL A 44 8.97 -1.20 4.02
N ASP A 45 8.66 -0.97 2.74
CA ASP A 45 9.30 0.05 1.92
C ASP A 45 8.25 0.96 1.29
N LEU A 46 8.52 2.25 1.29
CA LEU A 46 7.83 3.20 0.44
C LEU A 46 8.81 3.62 -0.65
N VAL A 47 8.51 3.26 -1.88
CA VAL A 47 9.36 3.55 -3.04
C VAL A 47 8.61 4.39 -4.06
N GLU A 48 9.35 5.00 -4.97
CA GLU A 48 8.81 5.64 -6.16
C GLU A 48 9.23 4.84 -7.39
N LEU A 49 8.26 4.26 -8.09
CA LEU A 49 8.45 3.51 -9.33
C LEU A 49 8.03 4.36 -10.53
N GLU A 50 8.77 4.24 -11.64
CA GLU A 50 8.46 4.96 -12.88
C GLU A 50 7.02 4.74 -13.37
N PRO A 51 6.49 3.49 -13.45
CA PRO A 51 5.15 3.26 -13.97
C PRO A 51 4.01 3.58 -12.98
N PHE A 52 4.28 3.58 -11.67
CA PHE A 52 3.23 3.51 -10.64
C PHE A 52 3.24 4.63 -9.61
N GLY A 53 4.21 5.54 -9.67
CA GLY A 53 4.35 6.62 -8.68
C GLY A 53 4.80 6.07 -7.32
N ARG A 54 4.21 6.54 -6.22
CA ARG A 54 4.51 6.01 -4.88
C ARG A 54 3.93 4.63 -4.69
N VAL A 55 4.72 3.71 -4.13
CA VAL A 55 4.37 2.31 -3.99
C VAL A 55 4.76 1.81 -2.61
N LEU A 56 3.80 1.25 -1.89
CA LEU A 56 4.00 0.54 -0.64
C LEU A 56 4.37 -0.91 -0.97
N MET A 57 5.51 -1.36 -0.46
CA MET A 57 5.97 -2.73 -0.57
C MET A 57 6.13 -3.34 0.82
N ILE A 58 5.83 -4.63 0.92
CA ILE A 58 6.03 -5.43 2.12
C ILE A 58 6.76 -6.70 1.71
N ASP A 59 7.88 -7.01 2.37
CA ASP A 59 8.75 -8.14 2.04
C ASP A 59 9.13 -8.22 0.55
N GLY A 60 9.35 -7.04 -0.04
CA GLY A 60 9.72 -6.90 -1.44
C GLY A 60 8.59 -7.13 -2.44
N LEU A 61 7.34 -7.27 -1.99
CA LEU A 61 6.15 -7.40 -2.84
C LEU A 61 5.30 -6.13 -2.80
N ILE A 62 4.81 -5.69 -3.96
CA ILE A 62 3.90 -4.54 -4.04
C ILE A 62 2.58 -4.87 -3.36
N GLN A 63 2.19 -3.98 -2.43
CA GLN A 63 0.90 -4.06 -1.74
C GLN A 63 -0.09 -3.03 -2.28
N SER A 64 0.40 -1.83 -2.61
CA SER A 64 -0.43 -0.72 -3.06
C SER A 64 0.40 0.26 -3.88
N SER A 65 -0.19 0.81 -4.92
CA SER A 65 0.43 1.79 -5.81
C SER A 65 -0.46 3.01 -5.96
N GLN A 66 0.14 4.20 -5.95
CA GLN A 66 -0.57 5.47 -6.13
C GLN A 66 -1.40 5.50 -7.42
N SER A 67 -0.94 4.82 -8.46
CA SER A 67 -1.59 4.85 -9.77
C SER A 67 -2.86 4.01 -9.88
N ASP A 68 -3.02 2.97 -9.04
CA ASP A 68 -4.07 1.96 -9.24
C ASP A 68 -4.68 1.37 -7.96
N GLU A 69 -4.23 1.76 -6.75
CA GLU A 69 -4.77 1.22 -5.49
C GLU A 69 -6.29 1.39 -5.38
N PHE A 70 -6.84 2.45 -5.96
CA PHE A 70 -8.27 2.70 -5.99
C PHE A 70 -9.02 1.54 -6.64
N VAL A 71 -8.47 0.90 -7.68
CA VAL A 71 -9.11 -0.24 -8.34
C VAL A 71 -9.32 -1.38 -7.36
N TYR A 72 -8.27 -1.74 -6.60
CA TYR A 72 -8.34 -2.79 -5.60
C TYR A 72 -9.30 -2.42 -4.47
N HIS A 73 -9.14 -1.24 -3.87
CA HIS A 73 -9.90 -0.82 -2.70
C HIS A 73 -11.38 -0.57 -3.00
N GLU A 74 -11.70 0.06 -4.13
CA GLU A 74 -13.08 0.27 -4.56
C GLU A 74 -13.77 -1.07 -4.85
N CYS A 75 -13.08 -1.99 -5.54
CA CYS A 75 -13.63 -3.31 -5.86
C CYS A 75 -13.76 -4.22 -4.63
N LEU A 76 -12.86 -4.09 -3.64
CA LEU A 76 -12.94 -4.84 -2.39
C LEU A 76 -14.13 -4.37 -1.54
N VAL A 77 -14.39 -3.06 -1.50
CA VAL A 77 -15.30 -2.44 -0.54
C VAL A 77 -16.70 -2.24 -1.11
N HIS A 78 -16.84 -1.54 -2.23
CA HIS A 78 -18.15 -1.06 -2.67
C HIS A 78 -19.14 -2.17 -3.03
N PRO A 79 -18.76 -3.26 -3.72
CA PRO A 79 -19.70 -4.34 -4.02
C PRO A 79 -20.38 -4.91 -2.76
N ALA A 80 -19.63 -5.11 -1.68
CA ALA A 80 -20.15 -5.65 -0.43
C ALA A 80 -21.09 -4.65 0.28
N LEU A 81 -20.70 -3.38 0.38
CA LEU A 81 -21.51 -2.36 1.06
C LEU A 81 -22.75 -1.94 0.26
N LEU A 82 -22.68 -1.90 -1.08
CA LEU A 82 -23.83 -1.59 -1.94
C LEU A 82 -24.85 -2.72 -1.99
N ALA A 83 -24.41 -3.98 -1.85
CA ALA A 83 -25.32 -5.13 -1.79
C ALA A 83 -26.06 -5.24 -0.44
N HIS A 84 -25.52 -4.63 0.61
CA HIS A 84 -26.12 -4.64 1.93
C HIS A 84 -27.15 -3.49 2.05
N PRO A 85 -28.39 -3.73 2.52
CA PRO A 85 -29.44 -2.70 2.49
C PRO A 85 -29.20 -1.51 3.43
N ASN A 86 -28.46 -1.71 4.53
CA ASN A 86 -28.11 -0.63 5.47
C ASN A 86 -26.86 -0.99 6.32
N PRO A 87 -25.65 -0.95 5.75
CA PRO A 87 -24.44 -1.35 6.46
C PRO A 87 -24.04 -0.30 7.51
N LYS A 88 -24.06 -0.69 8.79
CA LYS A 88 -23.79 0.20 9.93
C LYS A 88 -22.45 -0.08 10.63
N SER A 89 -22.05 -1.33 10.74
CA SER A 89 -20.79 -1.73 11.40
C SER A 89 -19.96 -2.58 10.47
N VAL A 90 -18.70 -2.20 10.28
CA VAL A 90 -17.73 -2.87 9.40
C VAL A 90 -16.50 -3.28 10.18
N TYR A 91 -16.02 -4.49 9.92
CA TYR A 91 -14.76 -5.01 10.43
C TYR A 91 -13.80 -5.24 9.26
N ILE A 92 -12.59 -4.72 9.38
CA ILE A 92 -11.50 -4.89 8.42
C ILE A 92 -10.39 -5.67 9.15
N GLY A 93 -10.08 -6.87 8.66
CA GLY A 93 -8.91 -7.63 9.08
C GLY A 93 -7.73 -7.30 8.16
N GLY A 94 -6.63 -6.84 8.73
CA GLY A 94 -5.53 -6.21 7.99
C GLY A 94 -5.84 -4.76 7.63
N GLY A 95 -5.35 -4.31 6.48
CA GLY A 95 -5.62 -2.99 5.94
C GLY A 95 -4.76 -1.89 6.57
N GLY A 96 -3.61 -2.22 7.18
CA GLY A 96 -2.74 -1.27 7.88
C GLY A 96 -2.37 0.01 7.14
N GLU A 97 -2.46 0.02 5.80
CA GLU A 97 -2.33 1.21 4.94
C GLU A 97 -3.44 2.26 5.15
N GLY A 98 -4.66 1.84 5.50
CA GLY A 98 -5.83 2.71 5.71
C GLY A 98 -6.71 2.95 4.47
N SER A 99 -6.27 2.60 3.26
CA SER A 99 -7.03 2.77 2.02
C SER A 99 -8.37 2.02 2.01
N THR A 100 -8.42 0.79 2.55
CA THR A 100 -9.69 0.06 2.71
C THR A 100 -10.67 0.81 3.61
N ALA A 101 -10.19 1.33 4.74
CA ALA A 101 -11.01 2.10 5.67
C ALA A 101 -11.49 3.42 5.05
N ARG A 102 -10.68 4.04 4.18
CA ARG A 102 -11.05 5.24 3.42
C ARG A 102 -12.32 4.99 2.62
N GLU A 103 -12.36 3.91 1.86
CA GLU A 103 -13.48 3.56 1.00
C GLU A 103 -14.72 3.15 1.80
N VAL A 104 -14.54 2.43 2.92
CA VAL A 104 -15.64 2.08 3.84
C VAL A 104 -16.30 3.35 4.39
N LEU A 105 -15.51 4.32 4.82
CA LEU A 105 -16.00 5.56 5.44
C LEU A 105 -16.61 6.56 4.43
N ARG A 106 -16.60 6.25 3.12
CA ARG A 106 -17.40 7.00 2.13
C ARG A 106 -18.90 6.69 2.24
N HIS A 107 -19.27 5.54 2.80
CA HIS A 107 -20.67 5.15 2.98
C HIS A 107 -21.25 5.80 4.24
N SER A 108 -22.13 6.78 4.07
CA SER A 108 -22.71 7.56 5.17
C SER A 108 -23.56 6.75 6.15
N THR A 109 -23.98 5.54 5.78
CA THR A 109 -24.71 4.61 6.66
C THR A 109 -23.80 3.94 7.69
N VAL A 110 -22.49 3.92 7.45
CA VAL A 110 -21.53 3.28 8.35
C VAL A 110 -21.33 4.16 9.57
N GLU A 111 -21.74 3.64 10.72
CA GLU A 111 -21.63 4.27 12.04
C GLU A 111 -20.36 3.82 12.78
N ARG A 112 -19.86 2.62 12.47
CA ARG A 112 -18.68 2.03 13.11
C ARG A 112 -17.80 1.29 12.11
N CYS A 113 -16.52 1.65 12.06
CA CYS A 113 -15.50 0.93 11.32
C CYS A 113 -14.36 0.54 12.27
N VAL A 114 -14.05 -0.75 12.33
CA VAL A 114 -12.92 -1.28 13.12
C VAL A 114 -11.94 -1.94 12.18
N MET A 115 -10.71 -1.46 12.22
CA MET A 115 -9.59 -2.04 11.50
C MET A 115 -8.64 -2.69 12.50
N VAL A 116 -8.28 -3.95 12.23
CA VAL A 116 -7.39 -4.73 13.08
C VAL A 116 -6.26 -5.25 12.22
N ASP A 117 -5.07 -4.70 12.45
CA ASP A 117 -3.84 -5.19 11.87
C ASP A 117 -2.97 -5.81 12.97
N ILE A 118 -2.16 -6.80 12.60
CA ILE A 118 -1.22 -7.46 13.53
C ILE A 118 0.04 -6.62 13.71
N ASP A 119 0.42 -5.86 12.69
CA ASP A 119 1.71 -5.17 12.65
C ASP A 119 1.54 -3.67 12.95
N LYS A 120 1.85 -3.27 14.18
CA LYS A 120 1.75 -1.86 14.60
C LYS A 120 2.75 -0.96 13.89
N ASP A 121 3.90 -1.49 13.51
CA ASP A 121 4.99 -0.71 12.94
C ASP A 121 4.65 -0.38 11.48
N VAL A 122 4.07 -1.33 10.73
CA VAL A 122 3.54 -1.08 9.38
C VAL A 122 2.42 -0.07 9.40
N VAL A 123 1.50 -0.16 10.36
CA VAL A 123 0.43 0.83 10.54
C VAL A 123 1.01 2.22 10.80
N HIS A 124 1.98 2.32 11.71
CA HIS A 124 2.59 3.60 12.04
C HIS A 124 3.33 4.20 10.85
N PHE A 125 4.11 3.36 10.16
CA PHE A 125 4.82 3.69 8.93
C PHE A 125 3.86 4.26 7.86
N CYS A 126 2.75 3.57 7.61
CA CYS A 126 1.76 4.03 6.64
C CYS A 126 1.12 5.36 7.07
N ARG A 127 0.79 5.53 8.35
CA ARG A 127 0.22 6.80 8.86
C ARG A 127 1.18 7.99 8.74
N GLU A 128 2.48 7.73 8.86
CA GLU A 128 3.51 8.77 8.75
C GLU A 128 3.80 9.12 7.28
N HIS A 129 3.80 8.13 6.39
CA HIS A 129 4.34 8.30 5.04
C HIS A 129 3.29 8.27 3.91
N LEU A 130 2.04 7.89 4.18
CA LEU A 130 0.92 7.90 3.22
C LEU A 130 -0.17 8.91 3.66
N PRO A 131 0.09 10.22 3.55
CA PRO A 131 -0.81 11.28 4.02
C PRO A 131 -2.22 11.21 3.44
N GLU A 132 -2.37 10.67 2.21
CA GLU A 132 -3.65 10.43 1.55
C GLU A 132 -4.61 9.55 2.39
N ASN A 133 -4.08 8.75 3.32
CA ASN A 133 -4.86 7.86 4.18
C ASN A 133 -4.87 8.28 5.66
N THR A 134 -4.13 9.34 6.02
CA THR A 134 -3.98 9.75 7.43
C THR A 134 -5.26 10.35 8.01
N GLU A 135 -6.09 11.05 7.22
CA GLU A 135 -7.37 11.61 7.68
C GLU A 135 -8.39 10.54 8.09
N VAL A 136 -8.30 9.35 7.48
CA VAL A 136 -9.17 8.18 7.76
C VAL A 136 -8.94 7.68 9.18
N SER A 137 -7.67 7.69 9.62
CA SER A 137 -7.27 7.24 10.96
C SER A 137 -7.93 8.03 12.09
N ALA A 138 -8.31 9.29 11.86
CA ALA A 138 -9.00 10.12 12.85
C ALA A 138 -10.51 9.82 12.94
N ARG A 139 -11.11 9.24 11.89
CA ARG A 139 -12.55 8.91 11.81
C ARG A 139 -12.86 7.47 12.18
N LEU A 140 -11.84 6.61 12.29
CA LEU A 140 -12.00 5.25 12.77
C LEU A 140 -12.49 5.25 14.22
N THR A 141 -13.62 4.58 14.47
CA THR A 141 -14.19 4.44 15.81
C THR A 141 -13.25 3.66 16.74
N ARG A 142 -12.43 2.74 16.18
CA ARG A 142 -11.35 2.07 16.90
C ARG A 142 -10.32 1.51 15.92
N PHE A 143 -9.08 1.93 16.07
CA PHE A 143 -7.92 1.23 15.54
C PHE A 143 -7.43 0.26 16.62
N CYS A 144 -7.37 -1.04 16.33
CA CYS A 144 -6.85 -2.01 17.29
C CYS A 144 -5.71 -2.78 16.65
N VAL A 145 -4.47 -2.37 16.93
CA VAL A 145 -3.35 -3.30 16.76
C VAL A 145 -3.36 -4.22 17.97
N ARG A 146 -3.41 -5.53 17.75
CA ARG A 146 -3.18 -6.49 18.83
C ARG A 146 -1.74 -6.96 18.74
N ASP A 147 -0.90 -6.51 19.66
CA ASP A 147 0.33 -7.24 19.98
C ASP A 147 -0.09 -8.63 20.47
N LEU A 148 0.22 -9.69 19.72
CA LEU A 148 -0.03 -11.09 20.09
C LEU A 148 1.05 -11.66 21.03
N THR A 149 1.71 -10.79 21.82
CA THR A 149 2.74 -11.19 22.80
C THR A 149 2.16 -11.54 24.16
#